data_AF-A0A5S4UGY3-F1
#
_entry.id   AF-A0A5S4UGY3-F1
#
_cell.length_a   1.000
_cell.length_b   1.000
_cell.length_c   1.000
_cell.angle_alpha   90.00
_cell.angle_beta   90.00
_cell.angle_gamma   90.00
#
_symmetry.space_group_name_H-M   'P 1'
#
loop_
_entity.id
_entity.type
_entity.pdbx_description
1 polymer ?
#
loop_
_entity_poly.entity_id
_entity_poly.type
_entity_poly.pdbx_seq_one_letter_code
_entity_poly.pdbx_strand_id
1 'polypeptide(L)'
;MGIYTDMSVIDEIEKTHRIISEKISKNKKYRINELSSEEEKEDFINSILWAAWSDFYRIFTNRRELLDKNTSFNQEVIPEQIKFSREYYINNKIPFLSNLIRLMYEFYFWIGREREQIFLEYDTLTMLDNLFDPSEILGAQFGWIRDYFVVTLVRSVLNSDGFEKAKSLIKDIDHKKYDFTKEVDDLVKNKFAYFSDSISSTYTKSQEIIRMDKEKINDMVVDINGKVEEINALADKVSKMRTEYNFVALSSAFAQIKEKKEDELRTVEVYYQNLFGCIFIAPVLAVILHFLKKDFFPTDISALFIIFPILTIELALIYFFRLSYLEGKSIRTQLVQIELRLSLCAFVEGYVDYRKKVEMKDPDLFKLFDAMIFSPIQVNENNIPSMFDGVEAIANLVDKVK
;
A
#
# COMPACT_ATOMS: atom_id res chain seq x y z
N MET A 1 21.53 66.29 -26.90
CA MET A 1 20.66 67.37 -27.41
C MET A 1 21.01 67.51 -28.88
N GLY A 2 20.04 67.40 -29.77
CA GLY A 2 20.31 67.36 -31.21
C GLY A 2 20.57 68.76 -31.78
N ILE A 3 21.37 68.85 -32.84
CA ILE A 3 21.78 70.13 -33.46
C ILE A 3 20.56 70.95 -33.91
N TYR A 4 19.47 70.31 -34.33
CA TYR A 4 18.26 70.98 -34.82
C TYR A 4 17.27 71.39 -33.71
N THR A 5 17.63 71.13 -32.44
CA THR A 5 16.93 71.69 -31.26
C THR A 5 17.53 73.00 -30.77
N ASP A 6 18.71 73.39 -31.25
CA ASP A 6 19.35 74.66 -30.88
C ASP A 6 18.64 75.85 -31.55
N MET A 7 18.18 76.81 -30.74
CA MET A 7 17.49 78.02 -31.20
C MET A 7 18.34 78.87 -32.16
N SER A 8 19.67 78.88 -31.99
CA SER A 8 20.56 79.60 -32.90
C SER A 8 20.62 78.96 -34.28
N VAL A 9 20.58 77.63 -34.34
CA VAL A 9 20.60 76.88 -35.61
C VAL A 9 19.25 77.01 -36.31
N ILE A 10 18.16 77.00 -35.54
CA ILE A 10 16.81 77.19 -36.08
C ILE A 10 16.65 78.54 -36.79
N ASP A 11 17.09 79.63 -36.15
CA ASP A 11 17.01 80.97 -36.73
C ASP A 11 17.85 81.11 -38.03
N GLU A 12 19.04 80.49 -38.07
CA GLU A 12 19.88 80.47 -39.27
C GLU A 12 19.28 79.65 -40.42
N ILE A 13 18.63 78.52 -40.13
CA ILE A 13 17.93 77.71 -41.15
C ILE A 13 16.74 78.49 -41.72
N GLU A 14 15.98 79.21 -40.89
CA GLU A 14 14.87 80.05 -41.35
C GLU A 14 15.34 81.18 -42.28
N LYS A 15 16.44 81.86 -41.92
CA LYS A 15 17.07 82.88 -42.78
C LYS A 15 17.55 82.30 -44.11
N THR A 16 18.15 81.11 -44.07
CA THR A 16 18.64 80.40 -45.26
C THR A 16 17.48 79.98 -46.16
N HIS A 17 16.38 79.53 -45.57
CA HIS A 17 15.18 79.16 -46.33
C HIS A 17 14.60 80.34 -47.12
N ARG A 18 14.52 81.53 -46.52
CA ARG A 18 14.03 82.73 -47.22
C ARG A 18 14.85 83.00 -48.48
N ILE A 19 16.18 82.96 -48.38
CA ILE A 19 17.09 83.24 -49.51
C ILE A 19 17.01 82.18 -50.60
N ILE A 20 16.98 80.90 -50.23
CA ILE A 20 16.87 79.81 -51.20
C ILE A 20 15.51 79.89 -51.92
N SER A 21 14.43 80.18 -51.20
CA SER A 21 13.08 80.31 -51.76
C SER A 21 12.87 81.54 -52.65
N GLU A 22 13.63 82.62 -52.42
CA GLU A 22 13.62 83.83 -53.24
C GLU A 22 14.46 83.66 -54.51
N LYS A 23 15.61 82.98 -54.42
CA LYS A 23 16.55 82.82 -55.54
C LYS A 23 16.17 81.69 -56.49
N ILE A 24 15.56 80.62 -56.00
CA ILE A 24 15.25 79.43 -56.79
C ILE A 24 13.74 79.39 -57.06
N SER A 25 13.34 79.70 -58.30
CA SER A 25 11.95 79.69 -58.75
C SER A 25 11.35 78.28 -58.66
N LYS A 26 10.13 78.18 -58.11
CA LYS A 26 9.43 76.94 -57.72
C LYS A 26 9.07 75.97 -58.86
N ASN A 27 9.41 76.25 -60.12
CA ASN A 27 8.86 75.51 -61.27
C ASN A 27 9.81 75.42 -62.47
N LYS A 28 10.93 74.71 -62.34
CA LYS A 28 11.64 74.18 -63.52
C LYS A 28 11.71 72.66 -63.46
N LYS A 29 11.14 71.99 -64.48
CA LYS A 29 11.16 70.53 -64.64
C LYS A 29 12.50 70.09 -65.21
N TYR A 30 13.01 68.98 -64.67
CA TYR A 30 14.24 68.33 -65.09
C TYR A 30 14.16 67.65 -66.46
N ARG A 31 15.25 67.79 -67.22
CA ARG A 31 15.68 66.81 -68.21
C ARG A 31 17.11 66.39 -67.87
N ILE A 32 17.31 65.10 -67.63
CA ILE A 32 18.62 64.52 -67.28
C ILE A 32 19.51 64.36 -68.53
N ASN A 33 18.91 64.46 -69.73
CA ASN A 33 19.61 64.20 -70.97
C ASN A 33 20.19 65.50 -71.56
N GLU A 34 21.52 65.57 -71.56
CA GLU A 34 22.41 66.53 -72.24
C GLU A 34 22.40 67.97 -71.69
N LEU A 35 23.16 68.19 -70.61
CA LEU A 35 23.56 69.53 -70.17
C LEU A 35 24.68 70.04 -71.08
N SER A 36 24.31 70.77 -72.12
CA SER A 36 25.23 71.27 -73.16
C SER A 36 25.71 72.70 -72.91
N SER A 37 24.98 73.46 -72.09
CA SER A 37 25.29 74.86 -71.74
C SER A 37 25.49 75.09 -70.24
N GLU A 38 26.25 76.14 -69.89
CA GLU A 38 26.45 76.55 -68.48
C GLU A 38 25.12 76.95 -67.79
N GLU A 39 24.15 77.46 -68.55
CA GLU A 39 22.81 77.78 -68.04
C GLU A 39 22.02 76.51 -67.66
N GLU A 40 22.12 75.45 -68.47
CA GLU A 40 21.50 74.14 -68.18
C GLU A 40 22.12 73.48 -66.94
N LYS A 41 23.44 73.58 -66.77
CA LYS A 41 24.14 73.07 -65.57
C LYS A 41 23.66 73.77 -64.30
N GLU A 42 23.60 75.11 -64.32
CA GLU A 42 23.15 75.90 -63.18
C GLU A 42 21.66 75.66 -62.86
N ASP A 43 20.81 75.48 -63.87
CA ASP A 43 19.41 75.07 -63.71
C ASP A 43 19.27 73.67 -63.09
N PHE A 44 20.12 72.72 -63.52
CA PHE A 44 20.20 71.37 -62.94
C PHE A 44 20.62 71.42 -61.47
N ILE A 45 21.58 72.25 -61.09
CA ILE A 45 22.04 72.35 -59.69
C ILE A 45 20.97 72.99 -58.82
N ASN A 46 20.39 74.11 -59.27
CA ASN A 46 19.37 74.84 -58.52
C ASN A 46 18.15 73.98 -58.26
N SER A 47 17.77 73.15 -59.22
CA SER A 47 16.61 72.29 -59.08
C SER A 47 16.88 71.12 -58.07
N ILE A 48 18.13 70.65 -57.90
CA ILE A 48 18.46 69.50 -57.03
C ILE A 48 18.58 70.05 -55.63
N LEU A 49 19.23 71.20 -55.51
CA LEU A 49 19.30 71.99 -54.30
C LEU A 49 17.90 72.31 -53.77
N TRP A 50 16.98 72.74 -54.63
CA TRP A 50 15.60 72.98 -54.20
C TRP A 50 14.89 71.70 -53.77
N ALA A 51 15.05 70.59 -54.51
CA ALA A 51 14.45 69.31 -54.13
C ALA A 51 14.97 68.82 -52.76
N ALA A 52 16.28 68.84 -52.55
CA ALA A 52 16.90 68.44 -51.28
C ALA A 52 16.56 69.42 -50.14
N TRP A 53 16.57 70.73 -50.39
CA TRP A 53 16.29 71.74 -49.37
C TRP A 53 14.83 71.79 -48.97
N SER A 54 13.91 71.71 -49.93
CA SER A 54 12.48 71.71 -49.65
C SER A 54 12.09 70.48 -48.84
N ASP A 55 12.68 69.31 -49.15
CA ASP A 55 12.43 68.09 -48.40
C ASP A 55 13.05 68.15 -46.99
N PHE A 56 14.30 68.59 -46.88
CA PHE A 56 14.95 68.86 -45.60
C PHE A 56 14.12 69.83 -44.73
N TYR A 57 13.73 70.98 -45.29
CA TYR A 57 12.99 72.00 -44.57
C TYR A 57 11.59 71.53 -44.17
N ARG A 58 10.94 70.70 -45.00
CA ARG A 58 9.68 70.03 -44.67
C ARG A 58 9.85 69.09 -43.48
N ILE A 59 10.93 68.31 -43.42
CA ILE A 59 11.22 67.42 -42.28
C ILE A 59 11.57 68.25 -41.05
N PHE A 60 12.41 69.28 -41.21
CA PHE A 60 12.81 70.20 -40.15
C PHE A 60 11.62 70.93 -39.53
N THR A 61 10.68 71.45 -40.31
CA THR A 61 9.51 72.16 -39.76
C THR A 61 8.54 71.24 -39.02
N ASN A 62 8.34 70.02 -39.53
CA ASN A 62 7.32 69.11 -39.01
C ASN A 62 7.83 68.11 -37.96
N ARG A 63 9.12 67.72 -38.01
CA ARG A 63 9.68 66.53 -37.34
C ARG A 63 11.17 66.67 -36.96
N ARG A 64 11.54 67.74 -36.24
CA ARG A 64 12.94 68.00 -35.79
C ARG A 64 13.57 66.87 -35.01
N GLU A 65 12.85 66.29 -34.07
CA GLU A 65 13.36 65.20 -33.22
C GLU A 65 13.75 63.96 -34.04
N LEU A 66 13.01 63.66 -35.11
CA LEU A 66 13.31 62.55 -36.00
C LEU A 66 14.51 62.86 -36.88
N LEU A 67 14.69 64.12 -37.28
CA LEU A 67 15.87 64.56 -38.00
C LEU A 67 17.10 64.38 -37.11
N ASP A 68 17.06 64.85 -35.86
CA ASP A 68 18.16 64.69 -34.91
C ASP A 68 18.46 63.23 -34.58
N LYS A 69 17.43 62.40 -34.41
CA LYS A 69 17.60 60.98 -34.07
C LYS A 69 18.25 60.17 -35.20
N ASN A 70 17.94 60.50 -36.46
CA ASN A 70 18.37 59.75 -37.63
C ASN A 70 19.50 60.45 -38.40
N THR A 71 20.20 61.41 -37.78
CA THR A 71 21.36 62.06 -38.39
C THR A 71 22.56 62.13 -37.43
N SER A 72 22.63 61.21 -36.47
CA SER A 72 23.62 61.23 -35.40
C SER A 72 25.05 61.12 -35.92
N PHE A 73 25.29 60.39 -37.01
CA PHE A 73 26.62 60.25 -37.60
C PHE A 73 27.12 61.60 -38.12
N ASN A 74 26.31 62.31 -38.91
CA ASN A 74 26.74 63.61 -39.43
C ASN A 74 26.81 64.69 -38.35
N GLN A 75 25.99 64.60 -37.29
CA GLN A 75 26.13 65.47 -36.11
C GLN A 75 27.46 65.27 -35.39
N GLU A 76 28.03 64.06 -35.42
CA GLU A 76 29.34 63.78 -34.84
C GLU A 76 30.49 64.18 -35.78
N VAL A 77 30.34 63.91 -37.09
CA VAL A 77 31.44 64.02 -38.06
C VAL A 77 31.54 65.41 -38.70
N ILE A 78 30.43 66.10 -38.95
CA ILE A 78 30.39 67.42 -39.62
C ILE A 78 29.38 68.40 -38.94
N PRO A 79 29.46 68.62 -37.61
CA PRO A 79 28.46 69.39 -36.86
C PRO A 79 28.27 70.83 -37.35
N GLU A 80 29.33 71.49 -37.83
CA GLU A 80 29.26 72.88 -38.26
C GLU A 80 28.63 73.03 -39.65
N GLN A 81 28.90 72.09 -40.56
CA GLN A 81 28.45 72.15 -41.95
C GLN A 81 26.95 71.83 -42.09
N ILE A 82 26.40 71.03 -41.18
CA ILE A 82 24.99 70.63 -41.21
C ILE A 82 24.04 71.59 -40.48
N LYS A 83 24.58 72.68 -39.91
CA LYS A 83 23.76 73.81 -39.42
C LYS A 83 23.10 74.58 -40.56
N PHE A 84 23.62 74.45 -41.79
CA PHE A 84 23.14 75.11 -43.01
C PHE A 84 22.89 76.61 -42.81
N SER A 85 23.92 77.32 -42.34
CA SER A 85 23.83 78.77 -42.14
C SER A 85 23.72 79.52 -43.46
N ARG A 86 23.19 80.74 -43.38
CA ARG A 86 23.02 81.62 -44.55
C ARG A 86 24.35 81.90 -45.24
N GLU A 87 25.37 82.18 -44.42
CA GLU A 87 26.71 82.50 -44.90
C GLU A 87 27.33 81.32 -45.64
N TYR A 88 27.12 80.10 -45.13
CA TYR A 88 27.61 78.89 -45.76
C TYR A 88 26.99 78.67 -47.14
N TYR A 89 25.68 78.89 -47.28
CA TYR A 89 25.00 78.81 -48.57
C TYR A 89 25.53 79.82 -49.60
N ILE A 90 25.73 81.09 -49.18
CA ILE A 90 26.17 82.17 -50.09
C ILE A 90 27.61 81.93 -50.57
N ASN A 91 28.49 81.52 -49.67
CA ASN A 91 29.92 81.41 -49.96
C ASN A 91 30.29 80.06 -50.59
N ASN A 92 29.55 78.99 -50.29
CA ASN A 92 29.93 77.61 -50.63
C ASN A 92 28.73 76.78 -51.09
N LYS A 93 28.07 77.21 -52.17
CA LYS A 93 26.85 76.57 -52.71
C LYS A 93 26.99 75.06 -53.00
N ILE A 94 28.09 74.63 -53.61
CA ILE A 94 28.30 73.21 -53.99
C ILE A 94 28.62 72.34 -52.76
N PRO A 95 29.56 72.71 -51.86
CA PRO A 95 29.73 72.00 -50.59
C PRO A 95 28.47 71.98 -49.72
N PHE A 96 27.68 73.06 -49.74
CA PHE A 96 26.38 73.12 -49.06
C PHE A 96 25.43 72.04 -49.59
N LEU A 97 25.30 71.92 -50.92
CA LEU A 97 24.48 70.89 -51.55
C LEU A 97 24.96 69.47 -51.21
N SER A 98 26.27 69.25 -51.29
CA SER A 98 26.91 67.96 -50.95
C SER A 98 26.59 67.54 -49.50
N ASN A 99 26.77 68.45 -48.53
CA ASN A 99 26.48 68.16 -47.12
C ASN A 99 24.97 68.00 -46.84
N LEU A 100 24.12 68.73 -47.57
CA LEU A 100 22.66 68.58 -47.50
C LEU A 100 22.22 67.20 -47.98
N ILE A 101 22.71 66.76 -49.14
CA ILE A 101 22.44 65.43 -49.68
C ILE A 101 22.99 64.35 -48.74
N ARG A 102 24.19 64.53 -48.20
CA ARG A 102 24.80 63.61 -47.22
C ARG A 102 23.94 63.44 -45.97
N LEU A 103 23.44 64.54 -45.40
CA LEU A 103 22.56 64.51 -44.23
C LEU A 103 21.25 63.79 -44.55
N MET A 104 20.63 64.13 -45.69
CA MET A 104 19.38 63.50 -46.11
C MET A 104 19.55 62.03 -46.43
N TYR A 105 20.68 61.63 -47.03
CA TYR A 105 21.00 60.23 -47.25
C TYR A 105 21.03 59.46 -45.93
N GLU A 106 21.67 60.00 -44.89
CA GLU A 106 21.70 59.37 -43.57
C GLU A 106 20.29 59.21 -42.98
N PHE A 107 19.50 60.29 -43.02
CA PHE A 107 18.13 60.28 -42.51
C PHE A 107 17.27 59.19 -43.17
N TYR A 108 17.32 59.12 -44.51
CA TYR A 108 16.55 58.15 -45.28
C TYR A 108 17.08 56.71 -45.14
N PHE A 109 18.39 56.54 -44.93
CA PHE A 109 18.99 55.24 -44.63
C PHE A 109 18.43 54.66 -43.33
N TRP A 110 18.42 55.42 -42.24
CA TRP A 110 17.92 54.92 -40.95
C TRP A 110 16.41 54.71 -40.90
N ILE A 111 15.65 55.42 -41.73
CA ILE A 111 14.19 55.24 -41.85
C ILE A 111 13.82 54.09 -42.80
N GLY A 112 14.79 53.51 -43.52
CA GLY A 112 14.58 52.40 -44.45
C GLY A 112 13.89 52.82 -45.76
N ARG A 113 14.15 54.05 -46.21
CA ARG A 113 13.58 54.66 -47.43
C ARG A 113 14.68 55.21 -48.33
N GLU A 114 15.73 54.43 -48.49
CA GLU A 114 16.92 54.80 -49.26
C GLU A 114 16.56 55.05 -50.74
N ARG A 115 17.07 56.15 -51.30
CA ARG A 115 16.93 56.52 -52.72
C ARG A 115 15.49 56.77 -53.21
N GLU A 116 14.51 56.95 -52.33
CA GLU A 116 13.14 57.36 -52.72
C GLU A 116 13.09 58.79 -53.27
N GLN A 117 14.10 59.61 -52.95
CA GLN A 117 14.19 60.99 -53.40
C GLN A 117 15.12 61.14 -54.59
N ILE A 118 14.72 61.96 -55.56
CA ILE A 118 15.43 62.18 -56.84
C ILE A 118 16.89 62.63 -56.62
N PHE A 119 17.15 63.40 -55.56
CA PHE A 119 18.50 63.87 -55.21
C PHE A 119 19.40 62.81 -54.57
N LEU A 120 18.87 61.63 -54.24
CA LEU A 120 19.58 60.46 -53.71
C LEU A 120 19.74 59.35 -54.75
N GLU A 121 19.17 59.51 -55.96
CA GLU A 121 19.29 58.54 -57.04
C GLU A 121 20.73 58.43 -57.52
N TYR A 122 21.11 57.22 -57.95
CA TYR A 122 22.46 56.91 -58.42
C TYR A 122 22.89 57.78 -59.60
N ASP A 123 21.97 57.98 -60.57
CA ASP A 123 22.23 58.77 -61.77
C ASP A 123 22.43 60.25 -61.43
N THR A 124 21.61 60.79 -60.53
CA THR A 124 21.74 62.17 -60.05
C THR A 124 23.07 62.41 -59.35
N LEU A 125 23.48 61.51 -58.44
CA LEU A 125 24.77 61.60 -57.75
C LEU A 125 25.95 61.47 -58.71
N THR A 126 25.84 60.59 -59.71
CA THR A 126 26.87 60.42 -60.75
C THR A 126 26.99 61.67 -61.62
N MET A 127 25.86 62.28 -61.98
CA MET A 127 25.86 63.53 -62.74
C MET A 127 26.49 64.67 -61.94
N LEU A 128 26.16 64.80 -60.66
CA LEU A 128 26.76 65.80 -59.77
C LEU A 128 28.26 65.60 -59.58
N ASP A 129 28.72 64.35 -59.46
CA ASP A 129 30.14 64.01 -59.33
C ASP A 129 30.93 64.33 -60.60
N ASN A 130 30.35 64.04 -61.78
CA ASN A 130 30.97 64.39 -63.06
C ASN A 130 31.01 65.90 -63.33
N LEU A 131 30.04 66.66 -62.82
CA LEU A 131 30.00 68.12 -62.95
C LEU A 131 30.96 68.82 -61.97
N PHE A 132 31.26 68.18 -60.84
CA PHE A 132 32.06 68.75 -59.76
C PHE A 132 33.09 67.75 -59.27
N ASP A 133 34.24 67.76 -59.94
CA ASP A 133 35.36 66.94 -59.51
C ASP A 133 35.79 67.35 -58.09
N PRO A 134 35.86 66.40 -57.13
CA PRO A 134 36.34 66.67 -55.78
C PRO A 134 37.74 67.29 -55.71
N SER A 135 38.55 67.15 -56.76
CA SER A 135 39.88 67.77 -56.90
C SER A 135 39.84 69.27 -57.22
N GLU A 136 38.73 69.76 -57.79
CA GLU A 136 38.53 71.16 -58.16
C GLU A 136 37.73 71.94 -57.10
N ILE A 137 36.76 71.29 -56.44
CA ILE A 137 35.93 71.90 -55.40
C ILE A 137 36.06 71.12 -54.08
N LEU A 138 36.79 71.70 -53.14
CA LEU A 138 36.90 71.20 -51.77
C LEU A 138 35.52 71.10 -51.12
N GLY A 139 35.06 69.86 -50.85
CA GLY A 139 33.80 69.57 -50.17
C GLY A 139 32.66 69.03 -51.06
N ALA A 140 32.86 68.91 -52.37
CA ALA A 140 31.98 68.13 -53.24
C ALA A 140 32.23 66.62 -53.02
N GLN A 141 31.31 65.91 -52.37
CA GLN A 141 31.49 64.52 -51.93
C GLN A 141 30.47 63.57 -52.60
N PHE A 142 29.95 63.91 -53.78
CA PHE A 142 28.84 63.18 -54.40
C PHE A 142 29.16 61.71 -54.70
N GLY A 143 30.34 61.40 -55.26
CA GLY A 143 30.80 60.02 -55.47
C GLY A 143 31.02 59.27 -54.16
N TRP A 144 31.55 59.92 -53.12
CA TRP A 144 31.71 59.30 -51.80
C TRP A 144 30.37 58.97 -51.14
N ILE A 145 29.37 59.87 -51.25
CA ILE A 145 27.99 59.64 -50.79
C ILE A 145 27.38 58.44 -51.51
N ARG A 146 27.57 58.34 -52.83
CA ARG A 146 27.06 57.25 -53.67
C ARG A 146 27.67 55.89 -53.31
N ASP A 147 28.99 55.84 -53.14
CA ASP A 147 29.74 54.57 -53.15
C ASP A 147 30.11 54.06 -51.74
N TYR A 148 30.42 54.96 -50.81
CA TYR A 148 31.05 54.59 -49.53
C TYR A 148 30.23 54.95 -48.29
N PHE A 149 29.22 55.81 -48.42
CA PHE A 149 28.56 56.36 -47.26
C PHE A 149 27.75 55.32 -46.48
N VAL A 150 27.04 54.42 -47.15
CA VAL A 150 26.34 53.29 -46.51
C VAL A 150 27.30 52.43 -45.68
N VAL A 151 28.45 52.06 -46.26
CA VAL A 151 29.48 51.27 -45.58
C VAL A 151 30.01 52.00 -44.35
N THR A 152 30.15 53.32 -44.45
CA THR A 152 30.60 54.17 -43.34
C THR A 152 29.59 54.21 -42.20
N LEU A 153 28.29 54.34 -42.51
CA LEU A 153 27.21 54.31 -41.52
C LEU A 153 27.15 52.97 -40.78
N VAL A 154 27.23 51.86 -41.51
CA VAL A 154 27.24 50.51 -40.92
C VAL A 154 28.47 50.31 -40.03
N ARG A 155 29.65 50.74 -40.49
CA ARG A 155 30.89 50.64 -39.70
C ARG A 155 30.81 51.46 -38.41
N SER A 156 30.18 52.65 -38.45
CA SER A 156 29.96 53.48 -37.27
C SER A 156 29.09 52.76 -36.23
N VAL A 157 28.00 52.11 -36.65
CA VAL A 157 27.14 51.35 -35.73
C VAL A 157 27.86 50.16 -35.10
N LEU A 158 28.62 49.40 -35.88
CA LEU A 158 29.38 48.25 -35.36
C LEU A 158 30.45 48.67 -34.34
N ASN A 159 31.00 49.87 -34.48
CA ASN A 159 31.99 50.43 -33.55
C ASN A 159 31.35 51.25 -32.41
N SER A 160 30.02 51.34 -32.37
CA SER A 160 29.34 52.10 -31.32
C SER A 160 29.46 51.41 -29.97
N ASP A 161 29.60 52.20 -28.91
CA ASP A 161 29.60 51.72 -27.52
C ASP A 161 28.32 50.93 -27.20
N GLY A 162 27.19 51.30 -27.80
CA GLY A 162 25.93 50.55 -27.68
C GLY A 162 26.01 49.13 -28.22
N PHE A 163 26.65 48.93 -29.38
CA PHE A 163 26.83 47.60 -29.97
C PHE A 163 27.83 46.75 -29.18
N GLU A 164 28.96 47.31 -28.75
CA GLU A 164 29.93 46.58 -27.93
C GLU A 164 29.36 46.20 -26.54
N LYS A 165 28.55 47.07 -25.92
CA LYS A 165 27.78 46.74 -24.72
C LYS A 165 26.77 45.61 -24.96
N ALA A 166 26.04 45.65 -26.08
CA ALA A 166 25.10 44.58 -26.42
C ALA A 166 25.82 43.22 -26.60
N LYS A 167 26.98 43.24 -27.25
CA LYS A 167 27.84 42.07 -27.45
C LYS A 167 28.42 41.54 -26.14
N SER A 168 28.83 42.40 -25.20
CA SER A 168 29.30 41.96 -23.88
C SER A 168 28.16 41.35 -23.07
N LEU A 169 26.97 41.95 -23.08
CA LEU A 169 25.78 41.43 -22.41
C LEU A 169 25.41 40.02 -22.88
N ILE A 170 25.49 39.77 -24.20
CA ILE A 170 25.23 38.43 -24.76
C ILE A 170 26.23 37.40 -24.21
N LYS A 171 27.52 37.75 -24.16
CA LYS A 171 28.55 36.86 -23.59
C LYS A 171 28.31 36.56 -22.11
N ASP A 172 27.93 37.57 -21.33
CA ASP A 172 27.65 37.40 -19.90
C ASP A 172 26.42 36.51 -19.65
N ILE A 173 25.40 36.59 -20.51
CA ILE A 173 24.22 35.73 -20.43
C ILE A 173 24.58 34.27 -20.68
N ASP A 174 25.41 33.99 -21.69
CA ASP A 174 25.85 32.63 -21.97
C ASP A 174 26.64 32.02 -20.81
N HIS A 175 27.52 32.81 -20.19
CA HIS A 175 28.25 32.38 -19.00
C HIS A 175 27.31 32.08 -17.82
N LYS A 176 26.39 33.00 -17.51
CA LYS A 176 25.42 32.81 -16.42
C LYS A 176 24.50 31.60 -16.66
N LYS A 177 24.11 31.35 -17.90
CA LYS A 177 23.31 30.18 -18.27
C LYS A 177 24.07 28.88 -18.00
N TYR A 178 25.35 28.84 -18.35
CA TYR A 178 26.21 27.70 -18.08
C TYR A 178 26.35 27.43 -16.57
N ASP A 179 26.67 28.46 -15.79
CA ASP A 179 26.83 28.36 -14.33
C ASP A 179 25.54 27.86 -13.65
N PHE A 180 24.40 28.45 -14.01
CA PHE A 180 23.09 28.03 -13.50
C PHE A 180 22.80 26.56 -13.82
N THR A 181 23.07 26.13 -15.05
CA THR A 181 22.84 24.73 -15.45
C THR A 181 23.70 23.76 -14.64
N LYS A 182 24.96 24.11 -14.38
CA LYS A 182 25.87 23.29 -13.57
C LYS A 182 25.41 23.19 -12.11
N GLU A 183 25.00 24.31 -11.51
CA GLU A 183 24.51 24.34 -10.13
C GLU A 183 23.25 23.49 -9.95
N VAL A 184 22.31 23.58 -10.91
CA VAL A 184 21.11 22.74 -10.92
C VAL A 184 21.46 21.25 -11.05
N ASP A 185 22.38 20.89 -11.95
CA ASP A 185 22.82 19.51 -12.12
C ASP A 185 23.45 18.93 -10.85
N ASP A 186 24.31 19.70 -10.17
CA ASP A 186 24.96 19.28 -8.94
C ASP A 186 23.94 19.13 -7.79
N LEU A 187 22.98 20.05 -7.66
CA LEU A 187 21.88 19.95 -6.70
C LEU A 187 21.03 18.70 -6.93
N VAL A 188 20.68 18.42 -8.19
CA VAL A 188 19.87 17.24 -8.57
C VAL A 188 20.61 15.95 -8.23
N LYS A 189 21.90 15.83 -8.61
CA LYS A 189 22.71 14.64 -8.33
C LYS A 189 22.85 14.37 -6.84
N ASN A 190 23.19 15.40 -6.05
CA ASN A 190 23.38 15.25 -4.60
C ASN A 190 22.09 14.85 -3.89
N LYS A 191 20.96 15.48 -4.26
CA LYS A 191 19.66 15.16 -3.66
C LYS A 191 19.17 13.76 -4.06
N PHE A 192 19.42 13.35 -5.29
CA PHE A 192 19.08 12.01 -5.76
C PHE A 192 19.90 10.92 -5.08
N ALA A 193 21.21 11.13 -4.89
CA ALA A 193 22.08 10.21 -4.16
C ALA A 193 21.60 10.00 -2.71
N TYR A 194 21.35 11.10 -1.98
CA TYR A 194 20.83 11.03 -0.62
C TYR A 194 19.49 10.30 -0.53
N PHE A 195 18.58 10.59 -1.47
CA PHE A 195 17.27 9.95 -1.51
C PHE A 195 17.38 8.45 -1.81
N SER A 196 18.22 8.07 -2.77
CA SER A 196 18.48 6.67 -3.14
C SER A 196 19.06 5.87 -1.96
N ASP A 197 20.04 6.42 -1.26
CA ASP A 197 20.64 5.79 -0.08
C ASP A 197 19.62 5.61 1.05
N SER A 198 18.78 6.63 1.29
CA SER A 198 17.71 6.58 2.28
C SER A 198 16.70 5.47 1.99
N ILE A 199 16.25 5.34 0.73
CA ILE A 199 15.35 4.26 0.29
C ILE A 199 16.00 2.90 0.48
N SER A 200 17.24 2.74 0.02
CA SER A 200 17.97 1.47 0.11
C SER A 200 18.14 1.01 1.55
N SER A 201 18.49 1.94 2.45
CA SER A 201 18.63 1.65 3.88
C SER A 201 17.30 1.26 4.54
N THR A 202 16.21 1.95 4.18
CA THR A 202 14.86 1.65 4.68
C THR A 202 14.41 0.28 4.19
N TYR A 203 14.58 -0.01 2.91
CA TYR A 203 14.23 -1.29 2.30
C TYR A 203 14.97 -2.45 2.98
N THR A 204 16.28 -2.32 3.18
CA THR A 204 17.10 -3.34 3.84
C THR A 204 16.64 -3.59 5.28
N LYS A 205 16.34 -2.53 6.04
CA LYS A 205 15.79 -2.65 7.40
C LYS A 205 14.45 -3.36 7.42
N SER A 206 13.55 -3.02 6.49
CA SER A 206 12.26 -3.70 6.37
C SER A 206 12.40 -5.18 6.06
N GLN A 207 13.34 -5.57 5.19
CA GLN A 207 13.61 -6.98 4.89
C GLN A 207 14.12 -7.74 6.11
N GLU A 208 15.05 -7.16 6.89
CA GLU A 208 15.53 -7.79 8.12
C GLU A 208 14.42 -7.97 9.16
N ILE A 209 13.54 -6.97 9.34
CA ILE A 209 12.40 -7.10 10.25
C ILE A 209 11.48 -8.24 9.82
N ILE A 210 11.14 -8.31 8.52
CA ILE A 210 10.29 -9.38 7.98
C ILE A 210 10.95 -10.76 8.19
N ARG A 211 12.27 -10.87 8.02
CA ARG A 211 13.02 -12.10 8.26
C ARG A 211 12.95 -12.52 9.72
N MET A 212 13.21 -11.59 10.64
CA MET A 212 13.15 -11.84 12.08
C MET A 212 11.74 -12.24 12.55
N ASP A 213 10.71 -11.58 12.05
CA ASP A 213 9.32 -11.90 12.41
C ASP A 213 8.91 -13.27 11.86
N LYS A 214 9.37 -13.63 10.66
CA LYS A 214 9.17 -14.97 10.10
C LYS A 214 9.81 -16.07 10.96
N GLU A 215 11.04 -15.85 11.43
CA GLU A 215 11.73 -16.78 12.34
C GLU A 215 10.95 -16.93 13.66
N LYS A 216 10.53 -15.81 14.29
CA LYS A 216 9.71 -15.84 15.51
C LYS A 216 8.37 -16.57 15.34
N ILE A 217 7.69 -16.33 14.22
CA ILE A 217 6.42 -17.00 13.92
C ILE A 217 6.64 -18.51 13.80
N ASN A 218 7.72 -18.92 13.12
CA ASN A 218 8.04 -20.34 12.98
C ASN A 218 8.32 -20.99 14.34
N ASP A 219 9.08 -20.32 15.21
CA ASP A 219 9.36 -20.82 16.56
C ASP A 219 8.07 -20.92 17.40
N MET A 220 7.18 -19.92 17.33
CA MET A 220 5.88 -19.96 18.00
C MET A 220 5.00 -21.10 17.48
N VAL A 221 4.98 -21.37 16.18
CA VAL A 221 4.22 -22.49 15.60
C VAL A 221 4.75 -23.83 16.12
N VAL A 222 6.07 -23.99 16.22
CA VAL A 222 6.69 -25.20 16.79
C VAL A 222 6.31 -25.38 18.26
N ASP A 223 6.39 -24.33 19.09
CA ASP A 223 5.99 -24.38 20.50
C ASP A 223 4.50 -24.71 20.69
N ILE A 224 3.63 -24.08 19.89
CA ILE A 224 2.18 -24.36 19.91
C ILE A 224 1.89 -25.80 19.55
N ASN A 225 2.52 -26.34 18.50
CA ASN A 225 2.33 -27.73 18.11
C ASN A 225 2.78 -28.69 19.22
N GLY A 226 3.91 -28.43 19.88
CA GLY A 226 4.35 -29.20 21.04
C GLY A 226 3.34 -29.21 22.18
N LYS A 227 2.77 -28.04 22.52
CA LYS A 227 1.74 -27.94 23.56
C LYS A 227 0.44 -28.65 23.19
N VAL A 228 0.04 -28.63 21.92
CA VAL A 228 -1.15 -29.36 21.44
C VAL A 228 -0.95 -30.87 21.61
N GLU A 229 0.25 -31.40 21.31
CA GLU A 229 0.57 -32.81 21.54
C GLU A 229 0.52 -33.18 23.03
N GLU A 230 1.08 -32.35 23.91
CA GLU A 230 1.01 -32.56 25.37
C GLU A 230 -0.44 -32.55 25.90
N ILE A 231 -1.27 -31.60 25.43
CA ILE A 231 -2.68 -31.51 25.81
C ILE A 231 -3.45 -32.76 25.38
N ASN A 232 -3.23 -33.24 24.15
CA ASN A 232 -3.88 -34.44 23.66
C ASN A 232 -3.46 -35.67 24.47
N ALA A 233 -2.17 -35.82 24.76
CA ALA A 233 -1.67 -36.91 25.61
C ALA A 233 -2.28 -36.87 27.02
N LEU A 234 -2.45 -35.68 27.60
CA LEU A 234 -3.09 -35.52 28.90
C LEU A 234 -4.58 -35.86 28.86
N ALA A 235 -5.30 -35.42 27.82
CA ALA A 235 -6.71 -35.72 27.62
C ALA A 235 -6.96 -37.24 27.55
N ASP A 236 -6.12 -37.96 26.81
CA ASP A 236 -6.17 -39.42 26.71
C ASP A 236 -5.94 -40.11 28.06
N LYS A 237 -4.94 -39.63 28.82
CA LYS A 237 -4.64 -40.17 30.15
C LYS A 237 -5.80 -39.97 31.13
N VAL A 238 -6.41 -38.77 31.14
CA VAL A 238 -7.57 -38.47 32.00
C VAL A 238 -8.78 -39.32 31.60
N SER A 239 -9.03 -39.50 30.31
CA SER A 239 -10.11 -40.35 29.78
C SER A 239 -9.95 -41.81 30.23
N LYS A 240 -8.72 -42.35 30.16
CA LYS A 240 -8.40 -43.70 30.62
C LYS A 240 -8.62 -43.85 32.13
N MET A 241 -8.09 -42.93 32.94
CA MET A 241 -8.24 -42.95 34.39
C MET A 241 -9.71 -42.89 34.83
N ARG A 242 -10.55 -42.07 34.18
CA ARG A 242 -11.98 -41.96 34.50
C ARG A 242 -12.74 -43.27 34.27
N THR A 243 -12.36 -44.03 33.26
CA THR A 243 -13.01 -45.31 32.91
C THR A 243 -12.60 -46.41 33.89
N GLU A 244 -11.29 -46.53 34.15
CA GLU A 244 -10.72 -47.55 35.05
C GLU A 244 -11.21 -47.39 36.49
N TYR A 245 -11.28 -46.16 37.02
CA TYR A 245 -11.62 -45.93 38.44
C TYR A 245 -13.09 -46.24 38.79
N ASN A 246 -14.04 -46.02 37.86
CA ASN A 246 -15.47 -46.20 38.13
C ASN A 246 -15.88 -47.68 38.19
N PHE A 247 -15.35 -48.53 37.30
CA PHE A 247 -15.71 -49.96 37.29
C PHE A 247 -14.98 -50.76 38.38
N VAL A 248 -13.75 -50.37 38.72
CA VAL A 248 -13.00 -50.97 39.84
C VAL A 248 -13.72 -50.72 41.17
N ALA A 249 -14.24 -49.51 41.41
CA ALA A 249 -15.00 -49.20 42.61
C ALA A 249 -16.29 -50.04 42.72
N LEU A 250 -17.02 -50.21 41.61
CA LEU A 250 -18.26 -50.99 41.59
C LEU A 250 -18.01 -52.49 41.78
N SER A 251 -16.95 -53.03 41.16
CA SER A 251 -16.53 -54.42 41.36
C SER A 251 -16.13 -54.70 42.80
N SER A 252 -15.38 -53.78 43.43
CA SER A 252 -15.00 -53.89 44.85
C SER A 252 -16.22 -53.88 45.78
N ALA A 253 -17.22 -53.02 45.49
CA ALA A 253 -18.46 -52.98 46.27
C ALA A 253 -19.25 -54.30 46.18
N PHE A 254 -19.40 -54.88 44.99
CA PHE A 254 -20.07 -56.18 44.83
C PHE A 254 -19.31 -57.33 45.49
N ALA A 255 -17.97 -57.31 45.44
CA ALA A 255 -17.14 -58.31 46.12
C ALA A 255 -17.36 -58.30 47.65
N GLN A 256 -17.42 -57.11 48.27
CA GLN A 256 -17.70 -56.98 49.70
C GLN A 256 -19.12 -57.45 50.07
N ILE A 257 -20.11 -57.21 49.21
CA ILE A 257 -21.48 -57.70 49.43
C ILE A 257 -21.51 -59.23 49.32
N LYS A 258 -20.77 -59.81 48.35
CA LYS A 258 -20.65 -61.25 48.18
C LYS A 258 -20.07 -61.91 49.43
N GLU A 259 -18.94 -61.42 49.94
CA GLU A 259 -18.27 -61.96 51.14
C GLU A 259 -19.23 -62.01 52.34
N LYS A 260 -19.94 -60.90 52.61
CA LYS A 260 -20.93 -60.85 53.69
C LYS A 260 -22.07 -61.85 53.51
N LYS A 261 -22.54 -62.05 52.27
CA LYS A 261 -23.62 -63.00 51.96
C LYS A 261 -23.16 -64.45 52.04
N GLU A 262 -21.89 -64.75 51.75
CA GLU A 262 -21.30 -66.07 51.95
C GLU A 262 -21.19 -66.41 53.45
N ASP A 263 -20.82 -65.45 54.29
CA ASP A 263 -20.81 -65.60 55.75
C ASP A 263 -22.21 -65.84 56.33
N GLU A 264 -23.21 -65.09 55.86
CA GLU A 264 -24.63 -65.31 56.21
C GLU A 264 -25.08 -66.71 55.78
N LEU A 265 -24.76 -67.13 54.56
CA LEU A 265 -25.10 -68.46 54.05
C LEU A 265 -24.48 -69.56 54.92
N ARG A 266 -23.18 -69.47 55.23
CA ARG A 266 -22.48 -70.44 56.07
C ARG A 266 -23.13 -70.57 57.43
N THR A 267 -23.58 -69.45 58.00
CA THR A 267 -24.27 -69.41 59.30
C THR A 267 -25.62 -70.13 59.22
N VAL A 268 -26.43 -69.84 58.20
CA VAL A 268 -27.72 -70.50 57.97
C VAL A 268 -27.55 -72.00 57.67
N GLU A 269 -26.50 -72.38 56.94
CA GLU A 269 -26.15 -73.77 56.65
C GLU A 269 -25.88 -74.58 57.91
N VAL A 270 -25.08 -74.02 58.82
CA VAL A 270 -24.84 -74.64 60.13
C VAL A 270 -26.15 -74.79 60.90
N TYR A 271 -27.04 -73.78 60.90
CA TYR A 271 -28.32 -73.85 61.60
C TYR A 271 -29.25 -74.95 61.07
N TYR A 272 -29.51 -75.01 59.76
CA TYR A 272 -30.42 -76.04 59.24
C TYR A 272 -29.79 -77.44 59.27
N GLN A 273 -28.47 -77.58 59.13
CA GLN A 273 -27.77 -78.87 59.30
C GLN A 273 -27.91 -79.37 60.74
N ASN A 274 -27.75 -78.48 61.73
CA ASN A 274 -27.97 -78.82 63.14
C ASN A 274 -29.43 -79.20 63.40
N LEU A 275 -30.41 -78.46 62.86
CA LEU A 275 -31.83 -78.80 62.97
C LEU A 275 -32.15 -80.15 62.33
N PHE A 276 -31.58 -80.44 61.16
CA PHE A 276 -31.72 -81.75 60.51
C PHE A 276 -31.16 -82.89 61.36
N GLY A 277 -29.99 -82.67 61.98
CA GLY A 277 -29.42 -83.59 62.95
C GLY A 277 -30.35 -83.83 64.14
N CYS A 278 -30.92 -82.78 64.72
CA CYS A 278 -31.90 -82.89 65.81
C CYS A 278 -33.15 -83.69 65.42
N ILE A 279 -33.71 -83.44 64.22
CA ILE A 279 -34.87 -84.18 63.70
C ILE A 279 -34.54 -85.67 63.55
N PHE A 280 -33.34 -86.02 63.07
CA PHE A 280 -32.93 -87.42 62.91
C PHE A 280 -32.61 -88.12 64.24
N ILE A 281 -31.96 -87.40 65.16
CA ILE A 281 -31.51 -87.95 66.45
C ILE A 281 -32.68 -88.13 67.43
N ALA A 282 -33.70 -87.24 67.41
CA ALA A 282 -34.84 -87.28 68.33
C ALA A 282 -35.59 -88.63 68.37
N PRO A 283 -36.03 -89.23 67.23
CA PRO A 283 -36.70 -90.52 67.23
C PRO A 283 -35.74 -91.66 67.62
N VAL A 284 -34.48 -91.59 67.22
CA VAL A 284 -33.46 -92.60 67.57
C VAL A 284 -33.20 -92.62 69.08
N LEU A 285 -33.05 -91.45 69.72
CA LEU A 285 -32.92 -91.34 71.17
C LEU A 285 -34.16 -91.83 71.90
N ALA A 286 -35.36 -91.52 71.42
CA ALA A 286 -36.61 -92.01 72.00
C ALA A 286 -36.66 -93.55 72.02
N VAL A 287 -36.27 -94.19 70.91
CA VAL A 287 -36.18 -95.65 70.80
C VAL A 287 -35.11 -96.22 71.74
N ILE A 288 -33.92 -95.62 71.79
CA ILE A 288 -32.83 -96.07 72.66
C ILE A 288 -33.22 -95.97 74.14
N LEU A 289 -33.84 -94.87 74.56
CA LEU A 289 -34.33 -94.68 75.94
C LEU A 289 -35.38 -95.72 76.32
N HIS A 290 -36.27 -96.08 75.38
CA HIS A 290 -37.25 -97.14 75.58
C HIS A 290 -36.59 -98.51 75.85
N PHE A 291 -35.53 -98.85 75.11
CA PHE A 291 -34.80 -100.10 75.33
C PHE A 291 -33.98 -100.12 76.63
N LEU A 292 -33.37 -98.99 77.03
CA LEU A 292 -32.52 -98.91 78.22
C LEU A 292 -33.31 -98.82 79.53
N LYS A 293 -34.46 -98.15 79.53
CA LYS A 293 -35.32 -97.99 80.71
C LYS A 293 -36.73 -98.45 80.39
N LYS A 294 -36.96 -99.75 80.57
CA LYS A 294 -38.22 -100.42 80.24
C LYS A 294 -39.44 -99.85 80.99
N ASP A 295 -39.23 -99.20 82.14
CA ASP A 295 -40.28 -98.57 82.96
C ASP A 295 -40.55 -97.09 82.61
N PHE A 296 -39.79 -96.47 81.70
CA PHE A 296 -39.89 -95.04 81.41
C PHE A 296 -41.09 -94.68 80.52
N PHE A 297 -41.48 -95.59 79.61
CA PHE A 297 -42.65 -95.42 78.76
C PHE A 297 -43.74 -96.41 79.18
N PRO A 298 -44.94 -95.93 79.59
CA PRO A 298 -46.06 -96.81 79.90
C PRO A 298 -46.48 -97.59 78.66
N THR A 299 -46.87 -98.86 78.82
CA THR A 299 -47.30 -99.74 77.71
C THR A 299 -48.80 -99.68 77.43
N ASP A 300 -49.56 -98.94 78.25
CA ASP A 300 -50.99 -98.69 78.10
C ASP A 300 -51.30 -97.48 77.18
N ILE A 301 -52.59 -97.21 76.96
CA ILE A 301 -53.11 -96.05 76.20
C ILE A 301 -52.54 -94.70 76.71
N SER A 302 -52.10 -94.65 77.98
CA SER A 302 -51.41 -93.51 78.58
C SER A 302 -50.13 -93.09 77.84
N ALA A 303 -49.51 -93.97 77.03
CA ALA A 303 -48.38 -93.64 76.16
C ALA A 303 -48.68 -92.51 75.16
N LEU A 304 -49.95 -92.39 74.74
CA LEU A 304 -50.40 -91.35 73.81
C LEU A 304 -50.15 -89.94 74.35
N PHE A 305 -50.29 -89.74 75.67
CA PHE A 305 -50.05 -88.45 76.32
C PHE A 305 -48.57 -88.03 76.30
N ILE A 306 -47.63 -88.96 76.08
CA ILE A 306 -46.19 -88.70 75.96
C ILE A 306 -45.78 -88.57 74.49
N ILE A 307 -46.33 -89.41 73.60
CA ILE A 307 -46.01 -89.38 72.17
C ILE A 307 -46.54 -88.11 71.50
N PHE A 308 -47.73 -87.63 71.87
CA PHE A 308 -48.34 -86.48 71.21
C PHE A 308 -47.54 -85.17 71.39
N PRO A 309 -47.03 -84.82 72.58
CA PRO A 309 -46.07 -83.72 72.75
C PRO A 309 -44.76 -83.91 71.95
N ILE A 310 -44.20 -85.12 71.91
CA ILE A 310 -42.97 -85.41 71.14
C ILE A 310 -43.19 -85.19 69.65
N LEU A 311 -44.30 -85.72 69.10
CA LEU A 311 -44.69 -85.53 67.70
C LEU A 311 -44.93 -84.05 67.37
N THR A 312 -45.52 -83.29 68.29
CA THR A 312 -45.75 -81.84 68.12
C THR A 312 -44.42 -81.08 68.06
N ILE A 313 -43.46 -81.42 68.94
CA ILE A 313 -42.10 -80.85 68.92
C ILE A 313 -41.38 -81.23 67.62
N GLU A 314 -41.49 -82.47 67.17
CA GLU A 314 -40.91 -82.94 65.90
C GLU A 314 -41.46 -82.17 64.69
N LEU A 315 -42.78 -81.98 64.63
CA LEU A 315 -43.42 -81.18 63.57
C LEU A 315 -42.97 -79.72 63.60
N ALA A 316 -42.81 -79.13 64.79
CA ALA A 316 -42.25 -77.78 64.94
C ALA A 316 -40.79 -77.70 64.46
N LEU A 317 -39.96 -78.71 64.77
CA LEU A 317 -38.59 -78.80 64.28
C LEU A 317 -38.53 -78.89 62.76
N ILE A 318 -39.40 -79.70 62.14
CA ILE A 318 -39.52 -79.78 60.67
C ILE A 318 -39.90 -78.42 60.07
N TYR A 319 -40.80 -77.67 60.71
CA TYR A 319 -41.16 -76.33 60.27
C TYR A 319 -39.97 -75.36 60.32
N PHE A 320 -39.24 -75.32 61.44
CA PHE A 320 -38.04 -74.48 61.55
C PHE A 320 -36.93 -74.91 60.58
N PHE A 321 -36.74 -76.21 60.38
CA PHE A 321 -35.81 -76.73 59.36
C PHE A 321 -36.19 -76.23 57.96
N ARG A 322 -37.48 -76.33 57.58
CA ARG A 322 -37.97 -75.81 56.30
C ARG A 322 -37.74 -74.31 56.17
N LEU A 323 -37.99 -73.53 57.23
CA LEU A 323 -37.80 -72.10 57.23
C LEU A 323 -36.32 -71.73 57.00
N SER A 324 -35.39 -72.31 57.75
CA SER A 324 -33.96 -72.08 57.59
C SER A 324 -33.43 -72.58 56.25
N TYR A 325 -33.95 -73.70 55.72
CA TYR A 325 -33.61 -74.17 54.38
C TYR A 325 -34.04 -73.18 53.28
N LEU A 326 -35.25 -72.61 53.38
CA LEU A 326 -35.74 -71.61 52.44
C LEU A 326 -34.94 -70.31 52.51
N GLU A 327 -34.52 -69.91 53.71
CA GLU A 327 -33.62 -68.77 53.92
C GLU A 327 -32.25 -69.00 53.26
N GLY A 328 -31.63 -70.17 53.45
CA GLY A 328 -30.37 -70.52 52.79
C GLY A 328 -30.50 -70.56 51.27
N LYS A 329 -31.61 -71.07 50.76
CA LYS A 329 -31.94 -71.07 49.32
C LYS A 329 -32.07 -69.65 48.76
N SER A 330 -32.70 -68.74 49.52
CA SER A 330 -32.81 -67.32 49.16
C SER A 330 -31.43 -66.65 49.09
N ILE A 331 -30.56 -66.86 50.08
CA ILE A 331 -29.20 -66.28 50.10
C ILE A 331 -28.37 -66.80 48.91
N ARG A 332 -28.42 -68.10 48.60
CA ARG A 332 -27.76 -68.67 47.42
C ARG A 332 -28.23 -68.01 46.11
N THR A 333 -29.52 -67.72 46.00
CA THR A 333 -30.09 -67.02 44.84
C THR A 333 -29.57 -65.59 44.71
N GLN A 334 -29.39 -64.89 45.84
CA GLN A 334 -28.80 -63.55 45.87
C GLN A 334 -27.33 -63.57 45.46
N LEU A 335 -26.56 -64.57 45.91
CA LEU A 335 -25.15 -64.75 45.56
C LEU A 335 -24.94 -64.93 44.06
N VAL A 336 -25.71 -65.79 43.41
CA VAL A 336 -25.64 -65.99 41.94
C VAL A 336 -25.87 -64.68 41.18
N GLN A 337 -26.83 -63.86 41.63
CA GLN A 337 -27.08 -62.56 41.02
C GLN A 337 -25.93 -61.56 41.25
N ILE A 338 -25.25 -61.61 42.40
CA ILE A 338 -24.08 -60.75 42.69
C ILE A 338 -22.88 -61.18 41.84
N GLU A 339 -22.65 -62.49 41.68
CA GLU A 339 -21.56 -63.03 40.86
C GLU A 339 -21.70 -62.66 39.38
N LEU A 340 -22.93 -62.64 38.86
CA LEU A 340 -23.22 -62.14 37.52
C LEU A 340 -22.77 -60.68 37.37
N ARG A 341 -23.13 -59.81 38.33
CA ARG A 341 -22.74 -58.38 38.30
C ARG A 341 -21.22 -58.20 38.41
N LEU A 342 -20.55 -59.00 39.25
CA LEU A 342 -19.09 -58.96 39.37
C LEU A 342 -18.41 -59.34 38.05
N SER A 343 -18.89 -60.41 37.40
CA SER A 343 -18.37 -60.89 36.11
C SER A 343 -18.60 -59.87 35.00
N LEU A 344 -19.77 -59.22 35.00
CA LEU A 344 -20.10 -58.15 34.08
C LEU A 344 -19.18 -56.94 34.27
N CYS A 345 -18.95 -56.47 35.51
CA CYS A 345 -18.01 -55.38 35.80
C CYS A 345 -16.60 -55.68 35.29
N ALA A 346 -16.12 -56.92 35.43
CA ALA A 346 -14.81 -57.35 34.93
C ALA A 346 -14.76 -57.43 33.39
N PHE A 347 -15.86 -57.79 32.74
CA PHE A 347 -15.93 -57.92 31.28
C PHE A 347 -16.05 -56.56 30.54
N VAL A 348 -16.70 -55.57 31.16
CA VAL A 348 -17.06 -54.29 30.52
C VAL A 348 -15.84 -53.50 30.06
N GLU A 349 -14.75 -53.51 30.83
CA GLU A 349 -13.53 -52.79 30.45
C GLU A 349 -12.99 -53.28 29.10
N GLY A 350 -12.87 -54.60 28.92
CA GLY A 350 -12.45 -55.20 27.65
C GLY A 350 -13.44 -54.96 26.51
N TYR A 351 -14.74 -54.91 26.80
CA TYR A 351 -15.78 -54.69 25.80
C TYR A 351 -15.87 -53.22 25.32
N VAL A 352 -15.72 -52.25 26.23
CA VAL A 352 -15.72 -50.81 25.91
C VAL A 352 -14.53 -50.47 24.99
N ASP A 353 -13.35 -51.01 25.31
CA ASP A 353 -12.16 -50.82 24.49
C ASP A 353 -12.27 -51.50 23.11
N TYR A 354 -12.92 -52.65 23.03
CA TYR A 354 -13.24 -53.30 21.76
C TYR A 354 -14.22 -52.46 20.92
N ARG A 355 -15.29 -51.93 21.51
CA ARG A 355 -16.29 -51.11 20.80
C ARG A 355 -15.71 -49.80 20.26
N LYS A 356 -14.83 -49.13 21.01
CA LYS A 356 -14.13 -47.92 20.52
C LYS A 356 -13.33 -48.18 19.24
N LYS A 357 -12.79 -49.39 19.08
CA LYS A 357 -12.02 -49.79 17.89
C LYS A 357 -12.89 -50.15 16.67
N VAL A 358 -14.16 -50.54 16.89
CA VAL A 358 -15.02 -51.12 15.83
C VAL A 358 -16.18 -50.19 15.43
N GLU A 359 -16.26 -48.96 15.97
CA GLU A 359 -17.28 -47.94 15.63
C GLU A 359 -18.74 -48.41 15.64
N MET A 360 -19.08 -49.46 16.39
CA MET A 360 -20.47 -49.91 16.47
C MET A 360 -21.28 -48.90 17.30
N LYS A 361 -22.28 -48.28 16.66
CA LYS A 361 -23.18 -47.25 17.22
C LYS A 361 -24.55 -47.82 17.61
N ASP A 362 -24.59 -48.97 18.29
CA ASP A 362 -25.85 -49.46 18.84
C ASP A 362 -26.00 -49.04 20.32
N PRO A 363 -26.89 -48.08 20.65
CA PRO A 363 -27.09 -47.56 22.00
C PRO A 363 -27.91 -48.47 22.91
N ASP A 364 -28.55 -49.53 22.40
CA ASP A 364 -29.46 -50.34 23.21
C ASP A 364 -28.75 -51.36 24.10
N LEU A 365 -27.52 -51.74 23.77
CA LEU A 365 -26.73 -52.67 24.59
C LEU A 365 -26.26 -52.06 25.92
N PHE A 366 -25.89 -50.78 25.94
CA PHE A 366 -25.52 -50.10 27.20
C PHE A 366 -26.73 -49.94 28.12
N LYS A 367 -27.92 -49.72 27.57
CA LYS A 367 -29.15 -49.71 28.36
C LYS A 367 -29.44 -51.09 28.95
N LEU A 368 -29.19 -52.17 28.19
CA LEU A 368 -29.34 -53.54 28.68
C LEU A 368 -28.33 -53.88 29.78
N PHE A 369 -27.09 -53.42 29.61
CA PHE A 369 -26.03 -53.54 30.62
C PHE A 369 -26.36 -52.77 31.90
N ASP A 370 -26.72 -51.48 31.80
CA ASP A 370 -27.10 -50.64 32.93
C ASP A 370 -28.30 -51.24 33.66
N ALA A 371 -29.30 -51.72 32.91
CA ALA A 371 -30.44 -52.42 33.49
C ALA A 371 -30.02 -53.68 34.26
N MET A 372 -29.05 -54.45 33.77
CA MET A 372 -28.59 -55.69 34.41
C MET A 372 -27.79 -55.42 35.69
N ILE A 373 -26.86 -54.45 35.66
CA ILE A 373 -26.04 -54.07 36.82
C ILE A 373 -26.89 -53.43 37.92
N PHE A 374 -27.76 -52.47 37.57
CA PHE A 374 -28.57 -51.72 38.54
C PHE A 374 -29.91 -52.37 38.90
N SER A 375 -30.14 -53.60 38.44
CA SER A 375 -31.34 -54.34 38.80
C SER A 375 -31.41 -54.65 40.30
N PRO A 376 -32.60 -54.69 40.90
CA PRO A 376 -32.76 -55.09 42.30
C PRO A 376 -32.37 -56.55 42.53
N ILE A 377 -31.66 -56.83 43.62
CA ILE A 377 -31.35 -58.21 44.06
C ILE A 377 -32.61 -58.86 44.62
N GLN A 378 -33.09 -59.94 43.99
CA GLN A 378 -34.34 -60.60 44.35
C GLN A 378 -34.12 -61.73 45.38
N VAL A 379 -35.07 -61.82 46.33
CA VAL A 379 -35.03 -62.76 47.47
C VAL A 379 -35.64 -64.13 47.12
N ASN A 380 -36.43 -64.23 46.04
CA ASN A 380 -37.15 -65.46 45.67
C ASN A 380 -36.76 -65.92 44.26
N GLU A 381 -36.50 -67.22 44.08
CA GLU A 381 -36.20 -67.82 42.76
C GLU A 381 -37.34 -67.63 41.74
N ASN A 382 -38.59 -67.67 42.19
CA ASN A 382 -39.76 -67.52 41.33
C ASN A 382 -39.92 -66.11 40.75
N ASN A 383 -39.16 -65.14 41.27
CA ASN A 383 -39.15 -63.74 40.83
C ASN A 383 -37.75 -63.33 40.36
N ILE A 384 -36.88 -64.27 39.96
CA ILE A 384 -35.70 -63.89 39.18
C ILE A 384 -36.25 -63.26 37.90
N PRO A 385 -36.06 -61.95 37.66
CA PRO A 385 -36.62 -61.32 36.48
C PRO A 385 -35.97 -61.94 35.24
N SER A 386 -36.54 -61.71 34.04
CA SER A 386 -36.01 -62.13 32.73
C SER A 386 -34.59 -61.58 32.39
N MET A 387 -33.80 -61.19 33.39
CA MET A 387 -32.42 -60.77 33.28
C MET A 387 -31.46 -61.92 32.95
N PHE A 388 -31.78 -63.14 33.39
CA PHE A 388 -31.04 -64.33 32.96
C PHE A 388 -31.33 -64.70 31.50
N ASP A 389 -32.56 -64.51 31.01
CA ASP A 389 -32.88 -64.56 29.56
C ASP A 389 -32.15 -63.45 28.77
N GLY A 390 -31.82 -62.33 29.43
CA GLY A 390 -31.00 -61.26 28.86
C GLY A 390 -29.56 -61.66 28.56
N VAL A 391 -28.99 -62.63 29.31
CA VAL A 391 -27.66 -63.19 29.02
C VAL A 391 -27.69 -63.99 27.72
N GLU A 392 -28.77 -64.72 27.46
CA GLU A 392 -29.00 -65.42 26.19
C GLU A 392 -29.23 -64.44 25.03
N ALA A 393 -29.87 -63.29 25.29
CA ALA A 393 -29.98 -62.20 24.31
C ALA A 393 -28.61 -61.57 23.98
N ILE A 394 -27.72 -61.38 24.97
CA ILE A 394 -26.36 -60.89 24.76
C ILE A 394 -25.50 -61.93 24.03
N ALA A 395 -25.59 -63.21 24.40
CA ALA A 395 -24.88 -64.29 23.71
C ALA A 395 -25.29 -64.39 22.23
N ASN A 396 -26.59 -64.30 21.95
CA ASN A 396 -27.12 -64.27 20.58
C ASN A 396 -26.72 -63.00 19.80
N LEU A 397 -26.54 -61.86 20.48
CA LEU A 397 -26.02 -60.63 19.86
C LEU A 397 -24.52 -60.74 19.55
N VAL A 398 -23.74 -61.37 20.43
CA VAL A 398 -22.32 -61.65 20.21
C VAL A 398 -22.13 -62.64 19.06
N ASP A 399 -22.96 -63.67 18.96
CA ASP A 399 -22.94 -64.63 17.84
C ASP A 399 -23.38 -64.03 16.51
N LYS A 400 -24.23 -62.98 16.51
CA LYS A 400 -24.62 -62.25 15.30
C LYS A 400 -23.59 -61.24 14.78
N VAL A 401 -22.51 -61.00 15.53
CA VAL A 401 -21.48 -60.00 15.22
C VAL A 401 -20.16 -60.66 14.75
N LYS A 402 -20.19 -61.97 14.46
CA LYS A 402 -19.06 -62.70 13.88
C LYS A 402 -19.07 -62.71 12.36
#